data_AF-A0A224Y7Z6-F1
#
_entry.id   AF-A0A224Y7Z6-F1
#
_cell.length_a   1.000
_cell.length_b   1.000
_cell.length_c   1.000
_cell.angle_alpha   90.00
_cell.angle_beta   90.00
_cell.angle_gamma   90.00
#
_symmetry.space_group_name_H-M   'P 1'
#
loop_
_entity.id
_entity.type
_entity.pdbx_description
1 polymer ?
#
loop_
_entity_poly.entity_id
_entity_poly.type
_entity_poly.pdbx_seq_one_letter_code
_entity_poly.pdbx_strand_id
1 'polypeptide(L)'
;MSALYQALAVLSVQLFLPSHVTTNKYERNKACLKPPTKVNCTTVEYKWSFIDEKNGCYQNEVCSDHINNFEDKFKCARACPPLWRPFPPSKKVTCSDWLREKPCYRYWFHYYPEIYGFFRPYMFYTGCREWKNKLYVYDPWTKTCQEVRSCFSCARE
;
A
#
# COMPACT_ATOMS: atom_id res chain seq x y z
N MET A 1 -20.75 43.06 -40.92
CA MET A 1 -20.65 41.62 -40.56
C MET A 1 -19.20 41.29 -40.21
N SER A 2 -18.76 41.54 -38.97
CA SER A 2 -17.52 40.92 -38.42
C SER A 2 -17.32 41.30 -36.95
N ALA A 3 -18.37 41.17 -36.12
CA ALA A 3 -18.31 41.52 -34.70
C ALA A 3 -18.93 40.42 -33.81
N LEU A 4 -18.86 39.15 -34.26
CA LEU A 4 -19.48 38.01 -33.57
C LEU A 4 -18.64 36.72 -33.62
N TYR A 5 -17.30 36.81 -33.72
CA TYR A 5 -16.44 35.61 -33.83
C TYR A 5 -15.20 35.60 -32.93
N GLN A 6 -15.17 36.40 -31.86
CA GLN A 6 -14.01 36.47 -30.94
C GLN A 6 -14.38 36.31 -29.45
N ALA A 7 -15.60 35.86 -29.12
CA ALA A 7 -16.08 35.79 -27.73
C ALA A 7 -16.41 34.37 -27.24
N LEU A 8 -15.75 33.32 -27.77
CA LEU A 8 -16.03 31.92 -27.40
C LEU A 8 -14.78 31.06 -27.15
N ALA A 9 -13.67 31.65 -26.68
CA ALA A 9 -12.43 30.90 -26.42
C ALA A 9 -11.79 31.14 -25.04
N VAL A 10 -12.55 31.62 -24.04
CA VAL A 10 -12.00 31.85 -22.68
C VAL A 10 -12.88 31.26 -21.56
N LEU A 11 -13.90 30.45 -21.88
CA LEU A 11 -14.83 29.90 -20.88
C LEU A 11 -14.99 28.37 -21.00
N SER A 12 -13.91 27.61 -20.82
CA SER A 12 -14.02 26.16 -20.56
C SER A 12 -12.71 25.53 -20.04
N VAL A 13 -12.12 26.08 -18.98
CA VAL A 13 -11.17 25.34 -18.13
C VAL A 13 -11.63 25.45 -16.67
N GLN A 14 -12.81 24.91 -16.40
CA GLN A 14 -13.26 24.60 -15.05
C GLN A 14 -13.79 23.16 -15.04
N LEU A 15 -12.91 22.20 -15.29
CA LEU A 15 -13.25 20.80 -15.10
C LEU A 15 -12.07 20.10 -14.41
N PHE A 16 -12.40 19.52 -13.26
CA PHE A 16 -11.60 18.60 -12.45
C PHE A 16 -10.56 19.19 -11.50
N LEU A 17 -10.99 20.08 -10.62
CA LEU A 17 -10.48 20.04 -9.24
C LEU A 17 -11.13 18.82 -8.57
N PRO A 18 -10.39 17.78 -8.15
CA PRO A 18 -10.96 16.73 -7.32
C PRO A 18 -11.41 17.40 -6.02
N SER A 19 -12.72 17.39 -5.78
CA SER A 19 -13.30 17.74 -4.50
C SER A 19 -12.76 16.76 -3.46
N HIS A 20 -11.67 17.16 -2.80
CA HIS A 20 -11.26 16.55 -1.54
C HIS A 20 -12.35 16.85 -0.53
N VAL A 21 -13.35 15.96 -0.48
CA VAL A 21 -14.36 15.93 0.56
C VAL A 21 -13.64 15.65 1.88
N THR A 22 -13.26 16.71 2.58
CA THR A 22 -12.82 16.64 3.97
C THR A 22 -14.05 16.48 4.86
N THR A 23 -14.72 15.33 4.80
CA THR A 23 -15.76 14.98 5.76
C THR A 23 -15.13 14.36 7.00
N ASN A 24 -14.68 15.21 7.92
CA ASN A 24 -14.45 14.80 9.31
C ASN A 24 -15.58 15.34 10.20
N LYS A 25 -16.84 15.12 9.77
CA LYS A 25 -18.06 15.54 10.50
C LYS A 25 -19.04 14.38 10.77
N TYR A 26 -18.65 13.13 10.55
CA TYR A 26 -19.41 11.97 11.03
C TYR A 26 -18.76 11.46 12.31
N GLU A 27 -19.51 11.50 13.41
CA GLU A 27 -19.12 10.87 14.67
C GLU A 27 -18.77 9.40 14.41
N ARG A 28 -17.54 9.02 14.77
CA ARG A 28 -17.00 7.70 14.44
C ARG A 28 -17.84 6.61 15.13
N ASN A 29 -18.10 5.51 14.44
CA ASN A 29 -18.80 4.38 15.06
C ASN A 29 -18.04 3.92 16.32
N LYS A 30 -18.77 3.83 17.44
CA LYS A 30 -18.24 3.47 18.77
C LYS A 30 -17.51 2.12 18.76
N ALA A 31 -17.89 1.20 17.87
CA ALA A 31 -17.20 -0.05 17.65
C ALA A 31 -15.71 0.14 17.33
N CYS A 32 -15.38 1.11 16.48
CA CYS A 32 -14.03 1.35 15.99
C CYS A 32 -13.12 1.99 17.03
N LEU A 33 -13.69 2.53 18.12
CA LEU A 33 -12.97 3.19 19.20
C LEU A 33 -12.51 2.20 20.27
N LYS A 34 -13.09 0.99 20.32
CA LYS A 34 -12.72 -0.04 21.27
C LYS A 34 -11.84 -1.10 20.58
N PRO A 35 -10.61 -1.34 21.05
CA PRO A 35 -9.75 -2.37 20.48
C PRO A 35 -10.41 -3.75 20.66
N PRO A 36 -10.33 -4.65 19.66
CA PRO A 36 -10.87 -6.00 19.80
C PRO A 36 -10.14 -6.75 20.92
N THR A 37 -10.89 -7.46 21.75
CA THR A 37 -10.35 -8.27 22.84
C THR A 37 -10.65 -9.74 22.63
N LYS A 38 -9.80 -10.60 23.21
CA LYS A 38 -9.99 -12.06 23.27
C LYS A 38 -9.90 -12.62 24.70
N VAL A 39 -9.87 -11.72 25.68
CA VAL A 39 -9.69 -12.02 27.11
C VAL A 39 -11.01 -11.76 27.81
N ASN A 40 -11.39 -12.63 28.75
CA ASN A 40 -12.62 -12.56 29.54
C ASN A 40 -13.91 -12.63 28.70
N CYS A 41 -14.01 -13.61 27.79
CA CYS A 41 -15.25 -13.86 27.05
C CYS A 41 -15.64 -15.33 27.01
N THR A 42 -16.93 -15.55 26.84
CA THR A 42 -17.55 -16.89 26.79
C THR A 42 -17.17 -17.64 25.52
N THR A 43 -17.07 -16.93 24.40
CA THR A 43 -16.74 -17.54 23.09
C THR A 43 -15.88 -16.57 22.28
N VAL A 44 -14.78 -17.09 21.74
CA VAL A 44 -13.88 -16.39 20.83
C VAL A 44 -14.21 -16.82 19.40
N GLU A 45 -14.31 -15.86 18.49
CA GLU A 45 -14.56 -16.06 17.07
C GLU A 45 -13.39 -15.51 16.25
N TYR A 46 -13.20 -16.07 15.05
CA TYR A 46 -12.25 -15.55 14.07
C TYR A 46 -13.00 -14.70 13.03
N LYS A 47 -13.09 -13.40 13.29
CA LYS A 47 -13.93 -12.46 12.52
C LYS A 47 -13.18 -11.17 12.21
N TRP A 48 -13.86 -10.25 11.52
CA TRP A 48 -13.27 -8.97 11.11
C TRP A 48 -13.40 -7.93 12.21
N SER A 49 -12.29 -7.28 12.56
CA SER A 49 -12.29 -6.17 13.53
C SER A 49 -11.48 -4.99 12.97
N PHE A 50 -11.84 -3.78 13.36
CA PHE A 50 -11.03 -2.59 13.09
C PHE A 50 -9.86 -2.51 14.09
N ILE A 51 -8.64 -2.49 13.56
CA ILE A 51 -7.41 -2.35 14.34
C ILE A 51 -6.89 -0.94 14.14
N ASP A 52 -6.97 -0.10 15.17
CA ASP A 52 -6.61 1.32 15.06
C ASP A 52 -5.12 1.55 14.76
N GLU A 53 -4.23 0.73 15.30
CA GLU A 53 -2.78 0.78 15.01
C GLU A 53 -2.47 0.57 13.52
N LYS A 54 -3.20 -0.34 12.89
CA LYS A 54 -3.07 -0.65 11.46
C LYS A 54 -4.00 0.21 10.59
N ASN A 55 -4.85 1.02 11.22
CA ASN A 55 -5.83 1.90 10.61
C ASN A 55 -6.69 1.18 9.55
N GLY A 56 -7.21 0.00 9.89
CA GLY A 56 -7.98 -0.80 8.94
C GLY A 56 -8.63 -2.03 9.55
N CYS A 57 -9.40 -2.73 8.71
CA CYS A 57 -10.11 -3.97 9.08
C CYS A 57 -9.29 -5.20 8.74
N TYR A 58 -9.11 -6.07 9.71
CA TYR A 58 -8.32 -7.31 9.61
C TYR A 58 -9.09 -8.46 10.25
N GLN A 59 -8.81 -9.69 9.81
CA GLN A 59 -9.27 -10.88 10.54
C GLN A 59 -8.39 -11.13 11.76
N ASN A 60 -9.02 -11.43 12.88
CA ASN A 60 -8.36 -11.74 14.14
C ASN A 60 -9.32 -12.50 15.06
N GLU A 61 -8.76 -13.08 16.12
CA GLU A 61 -9.53 -13.61 17.24
C GLU A 61 -10.17 -12.43 18.00
N VAL A 62 -11.48 -12.49 18.21
CA VAL A 62 -12.25 -11.50 18.94
C VAL A 62 -13.39 -12.18 19.69
N CYS A 63 -13.73 -11.68 20.88
CA CYS A 63 -14.87 -12.17 21.62
C CYS A 63 -16.17 -11.96 20.83
N SER A 64 -17.03 -12.99 20.79
CA SER A 64 -18.29 -12.99 20.04
C SER A 64 -19.19 -11.80 20.36
N ASP A 65 -19.24 -11.40 21.63
CA ASP A 65 -20.03 -10.29 22.17
C ASP A 65 -19.34 -8.92 22.08
N HIS A 66 -18.12 -8.85 21.55
CA HIS A 66 -17.39 -7.61 21.43
C HIS A 66 -17.99 -6.70 20.35
N ILE A 67 -18.14 -5.40 20.65
CA ILE A 67 -18.74 -4.43 19.71
C ILE A 67 -17.94 -4.25 18.41
N ASN A 68 -16.62 -4.48 18.47
CA ASN A 68 -15.70 -4.47 17.32
C ASN A 68 -15.56 -5.90 16.75
N ASN A 69 -16.68 -6.53 16.42
CA ASN A 69 -16.76 -7.87 15.83
C ASN A 69 -17.71 -7.83 14.63
N PHE A 70 -17.17 -8.00 13.42
CA PHE A 70 -17.92 -7.92 12.17
C PHE A 70 -17.82 -9.21 11.37
N GLU A 71 -18.94 -9.59 10.75
CA GLU A 71 -19.04 -10.80 9.94
C GLU A 71 -18.10 -10.80 8.73
N ASP A 72 -17.96 -9.64 8.08
CA ASP A 72 -17.18 -9.51 6.85
C ASP A 72 -16.40 -8.20 6.80
N LYS A 73 -15.35 -8.20 5.96
CA LYS A 73 -14.45 -7.06 5.74
C LYS A 73 -15.19 -5.79 5.35
N PHE A 74 -16.22 -5.93 4.53
CA PHE A 74 -16.91 -4.80 3.92
C PHE A 74 -17.83 -4.10 4.92
N LYS A 75 -18.55 -4.85 5.76
CA LYS A 75 -19.28 -4.31 6.92
C LYS A 75 -18.35 -3.59 7.87
N CYS A 76 -17.19 -4.20 8.20
CA CYS A 76 -16.18 -3.55 9.02
C CYS A 76 -15.69 -2.24 8.39
N ALA A 77 -15.29 -2.26 7.11
CA ALA A 77 -14.73 -1.07 6.44
C ALA A 77 -15.76 0.05 6.25
N ARG A 78 -17.04 -0.30 6.07
CA ARG A 78 -18.14 0.66 6.00
C ARG A 78 -18.43 1.29 7.36
N ALA A 79 -18.44 0.49 8.43
CA ALA A 79 -18.68 0.97 9.79
C ALA A 79 -17.48 1.76 10.34
N CYS A 80 -16.28 1.31 10.00
CA CYS A 80 -15.00 1.82 10.46
C CYS A 80 -14.12 2.20 9.26
N PRO A 81 -14.45 3.30 8.55
CA PRO A 81 -13.59 3.79 7.50
C PRO A 81 -12.20 4.12 8.07
N PRO A 82 -11.11 3.79 7.34
CA PRO A 82 -9.76 4.20 7.69
C PRO A 82 -9.74 5.72 7.88
N LEU A 83 -9.14 6.20 8.97
CA LEU A 83 -8.89 7.63 9.07
C LEU A 83 -7.84 7.99 8.04
N TRP A 84 -8.00 9.14 7.42
CA TRP A 84 -6.89 9.70 6.70
C TRP A 84 -5.80 10.07 7.72
N ARG A 85 -4.77 9.24 7.80
CA ARG A 85 -3.55 9.52 8.54
C ARG A 85 -2.48 9.82 7.49
N PRO A 86 -1.68 10.88 7.66
CA PRO A 86 -0.43 10.98 6.93
C PRO A 86 0.29 9.65 7.12
N PHE A 87 0.70 9.01 6.02
CA PHE A 87 1.49 7.80 6.16
C PHE A 87 2.69 8.14 7.05
N PRO A 88 2.99 7.32 8.07
CA PRO A 88 4.19 7.55 8.85
C PRO A 88 5.37 7.62 7.86
N PRO A 89 6.36 8.49 8.10
CA PRO A 89 7.53 8.54 7.26
C PRO A 89 8.04 7.11 7.13
N SER A 90 8.14 6.71 5.88
CA SER A 90 8.89 5.57 5.43
C SER A 90 10.17 5.42 6.26
N LYS A 91 10.24 4.36 7.05
CA LYS A 91 11.53 3.96 7.63
C LYS A 91 12.48 3.71 6.45
N LYS A 92 13.74 4.14 6.54
CA LYS A 92 14.73 3.78 5.51
C LYS A 92 14.74 2.25 5.39
N VAL A 93 14.45 1.76 4.19
CA VAL A 93 14.42 0.33 3.85
C VAL A 93 15.68 0.03 3.05
N THR A 94 16.45 -0.97 3.48
CA THR A 94 17.61 -1.48 2.76
C THR A 94 17.18 -2.46 1.66
N CYS A 95 18.09 -2.79 0.74
CA CYS A 95 17.87 -3.82 -0.27
C CYS A 95 17.37 -5.13 0.37
N SER A 96 18.07 -5.62 1.39
CA SER A 96 17.75 -6.89 2.08
C SER A 96 16.41 -6.89 2.81
N ASP A 97 15.89 -5.73 3.20
CA ASP A 97 14.61 -5.62 3.93
C ASP A 97 13.42 -5.93 3.01
N TRP A 98 13.52 -5.64 1.70
CA TRP A 98 12.48 -5.98 0.73
C TRP A 98 12.31 -7.49 0.55
N LEU A 99 13.41 -8.24 0.63
CA LEU A 99 13.42 -9.70 0.45
C LEU A 99 12.77 -10.46 1.62
N ARG A 100 12.80 -9.90 2.83
CA ARG A 100 12.36 -10.61 4.04
C ARG A 100 10.88 -10.44 4.38
N GLU A 101 10.23 -9.32 3.99
CA GLU A 101 9.00 -8.91 4.70
C GLU A 101 7.87 -8.23 3.88
N LYS A 102 7.90 -8.15 2.54
CA LYS A 102 6.96 -7.22 1.83
C LYS A 102 6.15 -7.84 0.68
N PRO A 103 4.79 -7.77 0.69
CA PRO A 103 3.91 -8.36 -0.33
C PRO A 103 3.67 -7.49 -1.58
N CYS A 104 4.35 -6.35 -1.77
CA CYS A 104 4.02 -5.40 -2.84
C CYS A 104 5.15 -5.07 -3.83
N TYR A 105 6.34 -5.65 -3.66
CA TYR A 105 7.44 -5.39 -4.59
C TYR A 105 7.20 -6.12 -5.92
N ARG A 106 7.74 -5.56 -7.01
CA ARG A 106 7.77 -6.23 -8.33
C ARG A 106 9.16 -6.77 -8.54
N TYR A 107 9.27 -7.97 -9.09
CA TYR A 107 10.56 -8.60 -9.36
C TYR A 107 10.58 -9.32 -10.70
N TRP A 108 11.79 -9.53 -11.21
CA TRP A 108 12.07 -10.35 -12.39
C TRP A 108 13.48 -10.92 -12.27
N PHE A 109 13.74 -11.97 -13.06
CA PHE A 109 15.06 -12.56 -13.18
C PHE A 109 15.71 -12.15 -14.49
N HIS A 110 17.02 -11.95 -14.45
CA HIS A 110 17.85 -11.83 -15.63
C HIS A 110 19.07 -12.75 -15.49
N TYR A 111 19.47 -13.38 -16.58
CA TYR A 111 20.57 -14.34 -16.60
C TYR A 111 21.75 -13.72 -17.32
N TYR A 112 22.84 -13.44 -16.61
CA TYR A 112 24.05 -12.93 -17.24
C TYR A 112 25.02 -14.07 -17.51
N PRO A 113 25.66 -14.08 -18.70
CA PRO A 113 26.73 -15.03 -18.99
C PRO A 113 27.96 -14.68 -18.14
N GLU A 114 28.49 -15.67 -17.44
CA GLU A 114 29.76 -15.55 -16.75
C GLU A 114 30.94 -15.92 -17.68
N ILE A 115 32.15 -15.50 -17.30
CA ILE A 115 33.42 -15.72 -18.03
C ILE A 115 33.62 -17.20 -18.43
N TYR A 116 33.04 -18.15 -17.69
CA TYR A 116 33.15 -19.59 -17.93
C TYR A 116 31.91 -20.22 -18.59
N GLY A 117 31.00 -19.41 -19.15
CA GLY A 117 29.80 -19.90 -19.84
C GLY A 117 28.64 -20.33 -18.93
N PHE A 118 28.77 -20.18 -17.61
CA PHE A 118 27.65 -20.38 -16.69
C PHE A 118 26.72 -19.18 -16.70
N PHE A 119 25.41 -19.42 -16.77
CA PHE A 119 24.40 -18.38 -16.63
C PHE A 119 24.07 -18.18 -15.16
N ARG A 120 24.37 -17.01 -14.62
CA ARG A 120 24.01 -16.66 -13.23
C ARG A 120 22.71 -15.85 -13.21
N PRO A 121 21.67 -16.29 -12.48
CA PRO A 121 20.45 -15.53 -12.33
C PRO A 121 20.66 -14.42 -11.30
N TYR A 122 20.25 -13.22 -11.68
CA TYR A 122 20.11 -12.08 -10.79
C TYR A 122 18.64 -11.75 -10.64
N MET A 123 18.23 -11.50 -9.40
CA MET A 123 16.87 -11.05 -9.10
C MET A 123 16.86 -9.52 -9.03
N PHE A 124 16.17 -8.92 -9.97
CA PHE A 124 15.91 -7.49 -9.98
C PHE A 124 14.55 -7.22 -9.36
N TYR A 125 14.44 -6.17 -8.56
CA TYR A 125 13.15 -5.81 -7.97
C TYR A 125 13.08 -4.33 -7.59
N THR A 126 11.85 -3.85 -7.48
CA THR A 126 11.53 -2.49 -7.01
C THR A 126 10.64 -2.54 -5.80
N GLY A 127 10.87 -1.62 -4.86
CA GLY A 127 9.96 -1.42 -3.74
C GLY A 127 8.60 -0.85 -4.15
N CYS A 128 7.82 -0.45 -3.17
CA CYS A 128 6.50 0.16 -3.36
C CYS A 128 6.52 1.63 -2.97
N ARG A 129 5.45 2.38 -3.22
CA ARG A 129 5.30 3.77 -2.77
C ARG A 129 6.47 4.65 -3.23
N GLU A 130 7.20 5.27 -2.32
CA GLU A 130 8.37 6.09 -2.63
C GLU A 130 9.56 5.31 -3.19
N TRP A 131 9.62 3.99 -2.95
CA TRP A 131 10.70 3.12 -3.44
C TRP A 131 10.37 2.48 -4.80
N LYS A 132 9.23 2.83 -5.42
CA LYS A 132 8.80 2.27 -6.72
C LYS A 132 9.78 2.55 -7.87
N ASN A 133 10.57 3.62 -7.72
CA ASN A 133 11.55 4.05 -8.73
C ASN A 133 12.98 3.62 -8.38
N LYS A 134 13.17 2.93 -7.26
CA LYS A 134 14.48 2.39 -6.87
C LYS A 134 14.61 0.97 -7.35
N LEU A 135 15.71 0.68 -8.04
CA LEU A 135 16.04 -0.64 -8.52
C LEU A 135 17.03 -1.31 -7.57
N TYR A 136 16.72 -2.53 -7.17
CA TYR A 136 17.56 -3.37 -6.35
C TYR A 136 17.94 -4.62 -7.12
N VAL A 137 19.15 -5.10 -6.88
CA VAL A 137 19.66 -6.35 -7.44
C VAL A 137 20.07 -7.26 -6.31
N TYR A 138 19.59 -8.49 -6.36
CA TYR A 138 19.99 -9.57 -5.47
C TYR A 138 20.68 -10.68 -6.28
N ASP A 139 21.87 -11.05 -5.82
CA ASP A 139 22.62 -12.21 -6.30
C ASP A 139 22.35 -13.39 -5.35
N PRO A 140 21.62 -14.42 -5.78
CA PRO A 140 21.31 -15.58 -4.95
C PRO A 140 22.53 -16.42 -4.55
N TRP A 141 23.61 -16.40 -5.34
CA TRP A 141 24.81 -17.20 -5.10
C TRP A 141 25.66 -16.57 -3.99
N THR A 142 25.95 -15.28 -4.13
CA THR A 142 26.76 -14.55 -3.13
C THR A 142 25.92 -14.05 -1.96
N LYS A 143 24.59 -14.14 -2.07
CA LYS A 143 23.61 -13.56 -1.14
C LYS A 143 23.81 -12.06 -0.93
N THR A 144 24.35 -11.38 -1.95
CA THR A 144 24.58 -9.94 -1.92
C THR A 144 23.41 -9.18 -2.49
N CYS A 145 23.20 -7.98 -1.96
CA CYS A 145 22.06 -7.13 -2.31
C CYS A 145 22.53 -5.69 -2.40
N GLN A 146 22.24 -5.01 -3.51
CA GLN A 146 22.62 -3.62 -3.73
C GLN A 146 21.52 -2.80 -4.42
N GLU A 147 21.41 -1.52 -4.05
CA GLU A 147 20.64 -0.53 -4.78
C GLU A 147 21.47 -0.08 -5.99
N VAL A 148 20.93 -0.25 -7.20
CA VAL A 148 21.59 0.17 -8.43
C VAL A 148 21.02 1.49 -8.91
N ARG A 149 21.91 2.41 -9.31
CA ARG A 149 21.54 3.66 -9.95
C ARG A 149 21.14 3.39 -11.41
N SER A 150 19.95 2.84 -11.61
CA SER A 150 19.41 2.60 -12.95
C SER A 150 17.93 2.94 -12.98
N CYS A 151 17.53 3.63 -14.03
CA CYS A 151 16.14 3.94 -14.31
C CYS A 151 15.39 2.62 -14.58
N PHE A 152 14.25 2.42 -13.92
CA PHE A 152 13.40 1.25 -14.12
C PHE A 152 13.04 1.01 -15.60
N SER A 153 12.99 2.08 -16.42
CA SER A 153 12.74 1.96 -17.87
C SER A 153 13.94 1.41 -18.66
N CYS A 154 15.16 1.55 -18.17
CA CYS A 154 16.39 1.11 -18.85
C CYS A 154 16.73 -0.35 -18.58
N ALA A 155 16.15 -0.95 -17.53
CA ALA A 155 16.43 -2.34 -17.15
C ALA A 155 15.48 -3.36 -17.81
N ARG A 156 14.71 -2.94 -18.81
CA ARG A 156 13.66 -3.74 -19.47
C ARG A 156 13.95 -4.06 -20.94
N GLU A 157 15.15 -3.73 -21.42
CA GLU A 157 15.65 -4.10 -22.75
C GLU A 157 16.15 -5.55 -22.77
#